data_AF-A0A4Q2UU12-F1
#
_entry.id   AF-A0A4Q2UU12-F1
#
_cell.length_a   1.000
_cell.length_b   1.000
_cell.length_c   1.000
_cell.angle_alpha   90.00
_cell.angle_beta   90.00
_cell.angle_gamma   90.00
#
_symmetry.space_group_name_H-M   'P 1'
#
loop_
_entity.id
_entity.type
_entity.pdbx_description
1 polymer ?
#
loop_
_entity_poly.entity_id
_entity_poly.type
_entity_poly.pdbx_seq_one_letter_code
_entity_poly.pdbx_strand_id
1 'polypeptide(L)' 'MKLKLSEILILAAGAGFLIIWIAEYMRTSFAESYWLLMLFLGCLLAFQFTKNRRLDREKAVSPTIKQMVETRKKKKK' A
#
# COMPACT_ATOMS: atom_id res chain seq x y z
N MET A 1 -3.23 15.15 -1.66
CA MET A 1 -3.09 13.70 -1.95
C MET A 1 -4.45 13.05 -1.68
N LYS A 2 -5.20 12.63 -2.71
CA LYS A 2 -6.50 11.93 -2.52
C LYS A 2 -6.27 10.43 -2.52
N LEU A 3 -6.63 9.76 -1.43
CA LEU A 3 -6.64 8.30 -1.35
C LEU A 3 -7.84 7.76 -2.14
N LYS A 4 -7.64 6.67 -2.87
CA LYS A 4 -8.72 5.93 -3.51
C LYS A 4 -9.49 5.13 -2.47
N LEU A 5 -10.76 4.86 -2.74
CA LEU A 5 -11.62 4.06 -1.86
C LEU A 5 -10.98 2.72 -1.50
N SER A 6 -10.34 2.04 -2.46
CA SER A 6 -9.63 0.78 -2.21
C SER A 6 -8.48 0.93 -1.20
N GLU A 7 -7.72 2.02 -1.26
CA GLU A 7 -6.63 2.29 -0.32
C GLU A 7 -7.19 2.53 1.10
N ILE A 8 -8.33 3.23 1.20
CA ILE A 8 -9.02 3.49 2.48
C ILE A 8 -9.58 2.19 3.07
N LEU A 9 -10.22 1.35 2.25
CA LEU A 9 -10.79 0.07 2.71
C LEU A 9 -9.71 -0.87 3.24
N ILE A 10 -8.56 -0.97 2.56
CA ILE A 10 -7.43 -1.80 3.02
C ILE A 10 -6.87 -1.25 4.33
N LEU A 11 -6.73 0.08 4.45
CA LEU A 11 -6.23 0.71 5.67
C LEU A 11 -7.20 0.50 6.84
N ALA A 12 -8.51 0.64 6.62
CA ALA A 12 -9.55 0.42 7.61
C ALA A 12 -9.61 -1.05 8.06
N ALA A 13 -9.49 -2.00 7.12
CA ALA A 13 -9.40 -3.42 7.44
C ALA A 13 -8.16 -3.72 8.30
N GLY A 14 -7.00 -3.14 7.94
CA GLY A 14 -5.78 -3.24 8.75
C GLY A 14 -5.98 -2.70 10.17
N ALA A 15 -6.55 -1.51 10.31
CA ALA A 15 -6.88 -0.93 11.61
C ALA A 15 -7.83 -1.84 12.43
N GLY A 16 -8.83 -2.44 11.79
CA GLY A 16 -9.73 -3.40 12.40
C GLY A 16 -8.99 -4.64 12.95
N PHE A 17 -8.13 -5.27 12.14
CA PHE A 17 -7.32 -6.40 12.60
C PHE A 17 -6.39 -6.03 13.75
N LEU A 18 -5.82 -4.82 13.75
CA LEU A 18 -4.99 -4.34 14.85
C LEU A 18 -5.80 -4.18 16.14
N ILE A 19 -6.98 -3.59 16.07
CA ILE A 19 -7.86 -3.42 17.25
C ILE A 19 -8.26 -4.79 17.82
N ILE A 20 -8.65 -5.73 16.96
CA ILE A 20 -8.99 -7.10 17.37
C ILE A 20 -7.77 -7.79 17.99
N TRP A 21 -6.58 -7.62 17.41
CA TRP A 21 -5.35 -8.18 17.97
C TRP A 21 -5.05 -7.63 19.37
N ILE A 22 -5.19 -6.32 19.58
CA ILE A 22 -4.98 -5.70 20.90
C ILE A 22 -5.95 -6.29 21.92
N ALA A 23 -7.24 -6.42 21.55
CA ALA A 23 -8.25 -7.01 22.43
C ALA A 23 -7.91 -8.47 22.78
N GLU A 24 -7.47 -9.28 21.80
CA GLU A 24 -7.08 -10.67 22.07
C GLU A 24 -5.74 -10.81 22.79
N TYR A 25 -4.80 -9.89 22.58
CA TYR A 25 -3.55 -9.85 23.33
C TYR A 25 -3.78 -9.55 24.81
N MET A 26 -4.79 -8.73 25.13
CA MET A 26 -5.20 -8.51 26.51
C MET A 26 -5.88 -9.74 27.14
N ARG A 27 -6.48 -10.61 26.32
CA ARG A 27 -7.23 -11.79 26.77
C ARG A 27 -6.40 -13.08 26.80
N THR A 28 -5.41 -13.19 25.92
CA THR A 28 -4.69 -14.43 25.61
C THR A 28 -3.19 -14.20 25.48
N SER A 29 -2.44 -15.27 25.20
CA SER A 29 -1.01 -15.23 24.91
C SER A 29 -0.71 -14.73 23.49
N PHE A 30 0.50 -14.18 23.29
CA PHE A 30 1.00 -13.79 21.97
C PHE A 30 0.98 -14.94 20.96
N ALA A 31 1.26 -16.17 21.40
CA ALA A 31 1.34 -17.34 20.52
C ALA A 31 0.00 -17.69 19.85
N GLU A 32 -1.12 -17.33 20.47
CA GLU A 32 -2.46 -17.62 19.95
C GLU A 32 -3.01 -16.49 19.08
N SER A 33 -2.53 -15.26 19.30
CA SER A 33 -3.07 -14.04 18.66
C SER A 33 -2.22 -13.52 17.50
N TYR A 34 -0.96 -13.96 17.35
CA TYR A 34 -0.03 -13.38 16.35
C TYR A 34 -0.52 -13.42 14.90
N TRP A 35 -1.43 -14.34 14.56
CA TRP A 35 -2.01 -14.44 13.21
C TRP A 35 -2.81 -13.18 12.83
N LEU A 36 -3.47 -12.52 13.79
CA LEU A 36 -4.15 -11.24 13.56
C LEU A 36 -3.14 -10.13 13.26
N LEU A 37 -1.98 -10.18 13.92
CA LEU A 37 -0.87 -9.28 13.63
C LEU A 37 -0.33 -9.51 12.20
N MET A 38 -0.26 -10.76 11.75
CA MET A 38 0.11 -11.09 10.36
C MET A 38 -0.92 -10.56 9.36
N LEU A 39 -2.22 -10.63 9.66
CA LEU A 39 -3.27 -10.04 8.83
C LEU A 39 -3.19 -8.52 8.75
N PHE A 40 -2.93 -7.86 9.88
CA PHE A 40 -2.65 -6.42 9.91
C PHE A 40 -1.44 -6.07 9.04
N LEU A 41 -0.33 -6.82 9.17
CA LEU A 41 0.87 -6.61 8.37
C LEU A 41 0.61 -6.83 6.88
N GLY A 42 -0.15 -7.87 6.53
CA GLY A 42 -0.59 -8.13 5.17
C GLY A 42 -1.41 -6.98 4.59
N CYS A 43 -2.31 -6.39 5.37
CA CYS A 43 -3.07 -5.20 4.96
C CYS A 43 -2.15 -3.99 4.72
N LEU A 44 -1.17 -3.75 5.59
CA LEU A 44 -0.19 -2.67 5.40
C LEU A 44 0.64 -2.85 4.12
N LEU A 45 1.10 -4.07 3.85
CA LEU A 45 1.86 -4.39 2.64
C LEU A 45 0.98 -4.23 1.39
N ALA A 46 -0.28 -4.68 1.43
CA ALA A 46 -1.23 -4.49 0.35
C ALA A 46 -1.53 -3.00 0.10
N PHE A 47 -1.65 -2.20 1.15
CA PHE A 47 -1.79 -0.75 1.05
C PHE A 47 -0.57 -0.12 0.38
N GLN A 48 0.64 -0.48 0.81
CA GLN A 48 1.87 0.04 0.21
C GLN A 48 2.00 -0.38 -1.26
N PHE A 49 1.66 -1.63 -1.59
CA PHE A 49 1.66 -2.11 -2.96
C PHE A 49 0.67 -1.34 -3.85
N THR A 50 -0.58 -1.20 -3.40
CA THR A 50 -1.61 -0.49 -4.16
C THR A 50 -1.27 0.99 -4.36
N LYS A 51 -0.74 1.64 -3.33
CA LYS A 51 -0.26 3.02 -3.36
C LYS A 51 0.94 3.20 -4.29
N ASN A 52 1.97 2.35 -4.19
CA ASN A 52 3.13 2.43 -5.09
C ASN A 52 2.72 2.20 -6.53
N ARG A 53 1.86 1.20 -6.79
CA ARG A 53 1.36 0.93 -8.15
C ARG A 53 0.55 2.10 -8.72
N ARG A 54 -0.16 2.86 -7.88
CA ARG A 54 -0.83 4.10 -8.30
C ARG A 54 0.19 5.19 -8.63
N LEU A 55 1.19 5.40 -7.77
CA LEU A 55 2.25 6.38 -7.99
C LEU A 55 3.04 6.08 -9.27
N ASP A 56 3.32 4.81 -9.57
CA ASP A 56 4.02 4.41 -10.80
C ASP A 56 3.18 4.69 -12.05
N ARG A 57 1.86 4.47 -11.99
CA ARG A 57 0.94 4.85 -13.07
C ARG A 57 0.89 6.37 -13.26
N GLU A 58 0.83 7.14 -12.19
CA GLU A 58 0.85 8.61 -12.24
C GLU A 58 2.17 9.12 -12.84
N LYS A 59 3.31 8.51 -12.48
CA LYS A 59 4.61 8.81 -13.06
C LYS A 59 4.68 8.46 -14.56
N ALA A 60 4.14 7.32 -14.97
CA ALA A 60 4.11 6.90 -16.38
C ALA A 60 3.20 7.77 -17.26
N VAL A 61 2.15 8.36 -16.67
CA VAL A 61 1.21 9.25 -17.38
C VAL A 61 1.72 10.70 -17.42
N SER A 62 2.68 11.08 -16.58
CA SER A 62 3.22 12.44 -16.58
C SER A 62 3.91 12.78 -17.91
N PRO A 63 3.45 13.84 -18.63
CA PRO A 63 3.95 14.19 -19.96
C PRO A 63 5.46 14.46 -19.96
N THR A 64 6.02 14.89 -18.83
CA THR A 64 7.45 15.15 -18.65
C THR A 64 8.31 13.88 -18.79
N ILE A 65 7.84 12.70 -18.35
CA ILE A 65 8.61 11.45 -18.51
C ILE A 65 8.55 10.96 -19.96
N LYS A 66 7.38 11.07 -20.62
CA LYS A 66 7.28 10.79 -22.07
C LYS A 66 8.21 11.69 -22.88
N GLN A 67 8.23 12.99 -22.56
CA GLN A 67 9.12 13.96 -23.20
C GLN A 67 10.60 13.63 -22.93
N MET A 68 11.00 13.32 -21.69
CA MET A 68 12.40 12.94 -21.40
C MET A 68 12.84 11.66 -22.13
N VAL A 69 11.95 10.68 -22.31
CA VAL A 69 12.23 9.45 -23.08
C VAL A 69 12.38 9.75 -24.57
N GLU A 70 11.53 10.60 -25.15
CA GLU A 70 11.64 11.04 -26.54
C GLU A 70 12.91 11.85 -26.80
N THR A 71 13.25 12.81 -25.93
CA THR A 71 14.45 13.64 -26.09
C THR A 71 15.72 12.79 -26.01
N ARG A 72 15.76 11.74 -25.17
CA ARG A 72 16.86 10.77 -25.13
C ARG A 72 16.99 9.94 -26.42
N LYS A 73 15.88 9.57 -27.06
CA LYS A 73 15.91 8.84 -28.35
C LYS A 73 16.39 9.72 -29.50
N LYS A 74 15.99 10.99 -29.55
CA LYS A 74 16.47 11.94 -30.57
C LYS A 74 17.96 12.30 -30.45
N LYS A 75 18.53 12.27 -29.25
CA LYS A 75 19.95 12.60 -29.01
C LYS A 75 20.92 11.44 -29.34
N LYS A 76 20.40 10.23 -29.57
CA LYS A 76 21.16 9.02 -29.91
C LYS A 76 21.15 8.70 -31.41
N LYS A 77 20.43 9.48 -32.22
CA LYS A 77 20.32 9.34 -33.67
C LYS A 77 20.95 10.57 -34.31
#